data_AF-A0AAX4HU92-F1
#
_entry.id   AF-A0AAX4HU92-F1
#
_cell.length_a   1.000
_cell.length_b   1.000
_cell.length_c   1.000
_cell.angle_alpha   90.00
_cell.angle_beta   90.00
_cell.angle_gamma   90.00
#
_symmetry.space_group_name_H-M   'P 1'
#
loop_
_entity.id
_entity.type
_entity.pdbx_description
1 polymer ?
#
loop_
_entity_poly.entity_id
_entity_poly.type
_entity_poly.pdbx_seq_one_letter_code
_entity_poly.pdbx_strand_id
1 'polypeptide(L)'
;MNQENVFFHHRSKQRIKDLGEVFTPDAFVHQMLDLLVSGVEDSKIWADENKIFFEPTCGHGNFVTAILERRLNAISTSAKKNRDPQYSLYSIANSINTIWAIDIDKKNVEECRYRALSVIMSFWSQSTGTSYKLLLKQNRKFFIHLLCAIQWHIHENEALSALSDEGQSKKSASKTDLGSKWINTNKHRPLDFELTWCEYFQQGLKHKYKVIEFERASSFVDSLLTGQEIKGFEEFSFALEVISIRDVRVA
;
A
#
# COMPACT_ATOMS: atom_id res chain seq x y z
N MET A 1 5.70 28.89 -17.66
CA MET A 1 4.63 28.14 -18.35
C MET A 1 4.52 26.78 -17.68
N ASN A 2 3.32 26.46 -17.24
CA ASN A 2 2.97 25.40 -16.30
C ASN A 2 3.44 24.01 -16.74
N GLN A 3 4.19 23.32 -15.88
CA GLN A 3 4.25 21.85 -15.86
C GLN A 3 3.24 21.36 -14.81
N GLU A 4 1.95 21.58 -15.09
CA GLU A 4 0.85 20.97 -14.35
C GLU A 4 0.52 19.60 -14.99
N ASN A 5 0.32 18.60 -14.13
CA ASN A 5 -0.14 17.24 -14.40
C ASN A 5 0.88 16.28 -15.04
N VAL A 6 1.74 15.69 -14.21
CA VAL A 6 2.34 14.38 -14.51
C VAL A 6 1.18 13.39 -14.68
N PHE A 7 1.00 12.93 -15.91
CA PHE A 7 -0.13 12.13 -16.40
C PHE A 7 -0.31 10.81 -15.65
N PHE A 8 -1.10 10.79 -14.57
CA PHE A 8 -1.60 9.55 -13.95
C PHE A 8 -2.66 8.83 -14.80
N HIS A 9 -3.18 9.48 -15.84
CA HIS A 9 -4.37 9.01 -16.57
C HIS A 9 -4.12 8.55 -18.00
N HIS A 10 -2.89 8.64 -18.53
CA HIS A 10 -2.61 8.24 -19.91
C HIS A 10 -1.51 7.18 -19.96
N ARG A 11 -1.92 5.93 -20.18
CA ARG A 11 -1.00 4.81 -20.41
C ARG A 11 -0.68 4.67 -21.89
N SER A 12 0.48 4.10 -22.20
CA SER A 12 0.89 3.92 -23.60
C SER A 12 0.00 2.86 -24.27
N LYS A 13 -0.27 3.02 -25.57
CA LYS A 13 -0.98 1.99 -26.36
C LYS A 13 -0.34 0.61 -26.24
N GLN A 14 0.98 0.59 -26.08
CA GLN A 14 1.75 -0.64 -25.87
C GLN A 14 1.37 -1.33 -24.56
N ARG A 15 1.28 -0.60 -23.44
CA ARG A 15 0.88 -1.18 -22.15
C ARG A 15 -0.58 -1.67 -22.16
N ILE A 16 -1.49 -0.93 -22.78
CA ILE A 16 -2.88 -1.38 -22.96
C ILE A 16 -2.91 -2.72 -23.68
N LYS A 17 -2.11 -2.87 -24.75
CA LYS A 17 -2.03 -4.11 -25.53
C LYS A 17 -1.37 -5.26 -24.75
N ASP A 18 -0.25 -4.99 -24.08
CA ASP A 18 0.58 -6.04 -23.48
C ASP A 18 0.10 -6.47 -22.09
N LEU A 19 -0.49 -5.55 -21.33
CA LEU A 19 -0.92 -5.76 -19.94
C LEU A 19 -2.45 -5.77 -19.78
N GLY A 20 -3.20 -5.46 -20.85
CA GLY A 20 -4.65 -5.28 -20.74
C GLY A 20 -5.04 -4.11 -19.84
N GLU A 21 -4.18 -3.07 -19.77
CA GLU A 21 -4.33 -1.98 -18.81
C GLU A 21 -5.63 -1.19 -19.03
N VAL A 22 -6.49 -1.15 -18.01
CA VAL A 22 -7.76 -0.42 -18.01
C VAL A 22 -7.69 0.71 -16.99
N PHE A 23 -8.22 1.87 -17.36
CA PHE A 23 -8.41 2.97 -16.43
C PHE A 23 -9.85 2.96 -15.89
N THR A 24 -10.00 2.68 -14.60
CA THR A 24 -11.30 2.76 -13.90
C THR A 24 -11.46 4.17 -13.32
N PRO A 25 -12.40 5.00 -13.81
CA PRO A 25 -12.60 6.34 -13.30
C PRO A 25 -13.03 6.35 -11.83
N ASP A 26 -12.60 7.36 -11.07
CA ASP A 26 -12.83 7.46 -9.61
C ASP A 26 -14.32 7.39 -9.24
N ALA A 27 -15.20 7.99 -10.05
CA ALA A 27 -16.64 7.92 -9.84
C ALA A 27 -17.17 6.48 -9.84
N PHE A 28 -16.67 5.63 -10.74
CA PHE A 28 -17.04 4.21 -10.79
C PHE A 28 -16.44 3.42 -9.63
N VAL A 29 -15.19 3.73 -9.23
CA VAL A 29 -14.57 3.13 -8.04
C VAL A 29 -15.43 3.36 -6.81
N HIS A 30 -15.85 4.61 -6.58
CA HIS A 30 -16.71 4.94 -5.44
C HIS A 30 -18.06 4.24 -5.51
N GLN A 31 -18.73 4.25 -6.68
CA GLN A 31 -20.00 3.53 -6.85
C GLN A 31 -19.86 2.04 -6.54
N MET A 32 -18.80 1.38 -7.00
CA MET A 32 -18.55 -0.04 -6.72
C MET A 32 -18.31 -0.29 -5.23
N LEU A 33 -17.53 0.56 -4.56
CA LEU A 33 -17.30 0.42 -3.13
C LEU A 33 -18.56 0.74 -2.29
N ASP A 34 -19.47 1.57 -2.78
CA ASP A 34 -20.75 1.86 -2.11
C ASP A 34 -21.68 0.63 -2.08
N LEU A 35 -21.54 -0.27 -3.07
CA LEU A 35 -22.29 -1.53 -3.09
C LEU A 35 -21.99 -2.41 -1.86
N LEU A 36 -20.76 -2.35 -1.33
CA LEU A 36 -20.35 -3.10 -0.14
C LEU A 36 -21.13 -2.71 1.12
N VAL A 37 -21.67 -1.49 1.18
CA VAL A 37 -22.50 -1.04 2.30
C VAL A 37 -23.96 -1.44 2.09
N SER A 38 -24.42 -1.47 0.84
CA SER A 38 -25.80 -1.86 0.51
C SER A 38 -26.07 -3.35 0.56
N GLY A 39 -25.04 -4.19 0.36
CA GLY A 39 -25.18 -5.65 0.23
C GLY A 39 -24.73 -6.47 1.43
N VAL A 40 -24.14 -5.84 2.46
CA VAL A 40 -23.62 -6.51 3.66
C VAL A 40 -24.46 -6.06 4.86
N GLU A 41 -24.94 -7.00 5.69
CA GLU A 41 -25.70 -6.70 6.91
C GLU A 41 -24.92 -5.82 7.91
N ASP A 42 -23.60 -5.73 7.72
CA ASP A 42 -22.67 -5.02 8.59
C ASP A 42 -22.36 -3.61 8.06
N SER A 43 -23.17 -2.65 8.51
CA SER A 43 -22.96 -1.19 8.30
C SER A 43 -21.57 -0.66 8.74
N LYS A 44 -20.72 -1.50 9.35
CA LYS A 44 -19.40 -1.13 9.89
C LYS A 44 -18.23 -1.75 9.13
N ILE A 45 -18.42 -2.30 7.94
CA ILE A 45 -17.34 -2.94 7.15
C ILE A 45 -16.04 -2.10 7.06
N TRP A 46 -16.16 -0.78 6.97
CA TRP A 46 -15.02 0.13 6.91
C TRP A 46 -14.29 0.34 8.24
N ALA A 47 -14.98 0.17 9.37
CA ALA A 47 -14.42 0.30 10.72
C ALA A 47 -14.05 -1.05 11.36
N ASP A 48 -14.48 -2.18 10.78
CA ASP A 48 -14.13 -3.50 11.28
C ASP A 48 -12.68 -3.84 10.89
N GLU A 49 -11.89 -4.12 11.92
CA GLU A 49 -10.46 -4.41 11.87
C GLU A 49 -10.20 -5.88 11.49
N ASN A 50 -11.22 -6.74 11.56
CA ASN A 50 -11.13 -8.14 11.15
C ASN A 50 -11.45 -8.33 9.66
N LYS A 51 -11.88 -7.27 8.96
CA LYS A 51 -12.17 -7.32 7.52
C LYS A 51 -10.92 -7.01 6.73
N ILE A 52 -10.52 -7.98 5.90
CA ILE A 52 -9.41 -7.86 4.97
C ILE A 52 -9.97 -7.48 3.60
N PHE A 53 -9.40 -6.43 3.01
CA PHE A 53 -9.66 -6.01 1.65
C PHE A 53 -8.52 -6.47 0.76
N PHE A 54 -8.84 -7.07 -0.37
CA PHE A 54 -7.84 -7.57 -1.30
C PHE A 54 -8.12 -7.11 -2.72
N GLU A 55 -7.12 -6.50 -3.35
CA GLU A 55 -7.16 -6.07 -4.74
C GLU A 55 -6.14 -6.89 -5.58
N PRO A 56 -6.59 -7.85 -6.40
CA PRO A 56 -5.71 -8.80 -7.11
C PRO A 56 -5.01 -8.21 -8.34
N THR A 57 -5.45 -7.05 -8.83
CA THR A 57 -4.87 -6.38 -10.01
C THR A 57 -4.92 -4.88 -9.78
N CYS A 58 -4.13 -4.42 -8.81
CA CYS A 58 -4.31 -3.11 -8.22
C CYS A 58 -4.00 -1.95 -9.16
N GLY A 59 -3.33 -2.20 -10.29
CA GLY A 59 -2.91 -1.17 -11.22
C GLY A 59 -2.15 -0.08 -10.47
N HIS A 60 -2.44 1.17 -10.78
CA HIS A 60 -1.91 2.32 -10.04
C HIS A 60 -2.71 2.67 -8.77
N GLY A 61 -3.48 1.73 -8.21
CA GLY A 61 -4.04 1.82 -6.87
C GLY A 61 -5.35 2.59 -6.70
N ASN A 62 -6.20 2.71 -7.74
CA ASN A 62 -7.47 3.45 -7.62
C ASN A 62 -8.39 2.89 -6.53
N PHE A 63 -8.63 1.57 -6.52
CA PHE A 63 -9.40 0.91 -5.46
C PHE A 63 -8.67 0.97 -4.12
N VAL A 64 -7.36 0.70 -4.11
CA VAL A 64 -6.53 0.70 -2.90
C VAL A 64 -6.61 2.05 -2.17
N THR A 65 -6.47 3.17 -2.89
CA THR A 65 -6.59 4.50 -2.27
C THR A 65 -7.98 4.78 -1.74
N ALA A 66 -9.02 4.45 -2.50
CA ALA A 66 -10.39 4.70 -2.06
C ALA A 66 -10.80 3.83 -0.85
N ILE A 67 -10.32 2.59 -0.78
CA ILE A 67 -10.48 1.71 0.38
C ILE A 67 -9.73 2.29 1.58
N LEU A 68 -8.45 2.68 1.42
CA LEU A 68 -7.65 3.30 2.47
C LEU A 68 -8.34 4.52 3.07
N GLU A 69 -8.83 5.45 2.24
CA GLU A 69 -9.52 6.65 2.69
C GLU A 69 -10.77 6.34 3.53
N ARG A 70 -11.61 5.39 3.06
CA ARG A 70 -12.81 4.97 3.78
C ARG A 70 -12.47 4.32 5.12
N ARG A 71 -11.45 3.44 5.16
CA ARG A 71 -11.00 2.78 6.38
C ARG A 71 -10.40 3.76 7.38
N LEU A 72 -9.49 4.63 6.94
CA LEU A 72 -8.89 5.67 7.80
C LEU A 72 -9.97 6.56 8.43
N ASN A 73 -10.97 6.98 7.66
CA ASN A 73 -12.07 7.80 8.16
C ASN A 73 -12.98 7.04 9.15
N ALA A 74 -13.36 5.81 8.82
CA ALA A 74 -14.26 5.02 9.66
C ALA A 74 -13.59 4.57 10.97
N ILE A 75 -12.37 4.04 10.91
CA ILE A 75 -11.60 3.61 12.08
C ILE A 75 -11.26 4.81 12.96
N SER A 76 -10.85 5.95 12.39
CA SER A 76 -10.55 7.15 13.18
C SER A 76 -11.77 7.72 13.89
N THR A 77 -12.93 7.67 13.25
CA THR A 77 -14.21 8.08 13.87
C THR A 77 -14.54 7.18 15.06
N SER A 78 -14.38 5.86 14.89
CA SER A 78 -14.59 4.87 15.96
C SER A 78 -13.60 5.08 17.12
N ALA A 79 -12.30 5.19 16.82
CA ALA A 79 -11.25 5.39 17.81
C ALA A 79 -11.43 6.71 18.59
N LYS A 80 -11.79 7.81 17.92
CA LYS A 80 -12.13 9.08 18.58
C LYS A 80 -13.33 8.96 19.52
N LYS A 81 -14.39 8.26 19.09
CA LYS A 81 -15.56 7.99 19.93
C LYS A 81 -15.18 7.21 21.19
N ASN A 82 -14.23 6.28 21.05
CA ASN A 82 -13.68 5.50 22.17
C ASN A 82 -12.58 6.24 22.95
N ARG A 83 -12.31 7.52 22.62
CA ARG A 83 -11.31 8.38 23.28
C ARG A 83 -9.88 7.82 23.23
N ASP A 84 -9.52 7.13 22.16
CA ASP A 84 -8.15 6.68 21.94
C ASP A 84 -7.21 7.90 21.75
N PRO A 85 -6.21 8.12 22.64
CA PRO A 85 -5.29 9.25 22.54
C PRO A 85 -4.35 9.16 21.33
N GLN A 86 -4.19 7.98 20.73
CA GLN A 86 -3.37 7.71 19.55
C GLN A 86 -4.23 7.35 18.33
N TYR A 87 -5.48 7.84 18.27
CA TYR A 87 -6.44 7.49 17.22
C TYR A 87 -5.85 7.57 15.80
N SER A 88 -4.95 8.51 15.51
CA SER A 88 -4.33 8.67 14.18
C SER A 88 -3.41 7.51 13.84
N LEU A 89 -2.47 7.16 14.74
CA LEU A 89 -1.57 6.01 14.58
C LEU A 89 -2.34 4.70 14.54
N TYR A 90 -3.33 4.56 15.43
CA TYR A 90 -4.23 3.41 15.48
C TYR A 90 -4.94 3.20 14.14
N SER A 91 -5.53 4.27 13.59
CA SER A 91 -6.25 4.21 12.31
C SER A 91 -5.33 3.84 11.15
N ILE A 92 -4.11 4.39 11.13
CA ILE A 92 -3.13 4.09 10.09
C ILE A 92 -2.70 2.62 10.17
N ALA A 93 -2.31 2.14 11.34
CA ALA A 93 -1.85 0.78 11.55
C ALA A 93 -2.93 -0.25 11.16
N ASN A 94 -4.17 -0.04 11.61
CA ASN A 94 -5.27 -0.94 11.31
C ASN A 94 -5.71 -0.86 9.84
N SER A 95 -5.65 0.31 9.21
CA SER A 95 -6.01 0.45 7.79
C SER A 95 -5.02 -0.26 6.87
N ILE A 96 -3.70 -0.09 7.08
CA ILE A 96 -2.70 -0.69 6.19
C ILE A 96 -2.58 -2.22 6.41
N ASN A 97 -2.68 -2.70 7.65
CA ASN A 97 -2.55 -4.13 7.95
C ASN A 97 -3.71 -4.99 7.44
N THR A 98 -4.80 -4.37 6.97
CA THR A 98 -6.02 -5.04 6.50
C THR A 98 -6.27 -4.83 5.01
N ILE A 99 -5.28 -4.33 4.28
CA ILE A 99 -5.37 -4.15 2.83
C ILE A 99 -4.24 -4.92 2.19
N TRP A 100 -4.57 -5.76 1.23
CA TRP A 100 -3.62 -6.46 0.38
C TRP A 100 -3.85 -6.06 -1.06
N ALA A 101 -2.77 -5.85 -1.80
CA ALA A 101 -2.86 -5.46 -3.19
C ALA A 101 -1.70 -6.05 -3.98
N ILE A 102 -1.99 -6.68 -5.10
CA ILE A 102 -0.95 -7.17 -6.00
C ILE A 102 -1.22 -6.71 -7.41
N ASP A 103 -0.14 -6.57 -8.17
CA ASP A 103 -0.19 -6.40 -9.61
C ASP A 103 1.05 -7.06 -10.20
N ILE A 104 0.93 -7.55 -11.43
CA ILE A 104 2.04 -8.22 -12.11
C ILE A 104 3.06 -7.23 -12.65
N ASP A 105 2.67 -5.96 -12.83
CA ASP A 105 3.54 -4.90 -13.30
C ASP A 105 4.13 -4.12 -12.13
N LYS A 106 5.46 -4.18 -11.99
CA LYS A 106 6.19 -3.48 -10.94
C LYS A 106 5.90 -1.98 -10.87
N LYS A 107 5.73 -1.32 -12.02
CA LYS A 107 5.48 0.13 -12.08
C LYS A 107 4.09 0.47 -11.50
N ASN A 108 3.08 -0.32 -11.82
CA ASN A 108 1.75 -0.22 -11.20
C ASN A 108 1.86 -0.32 -9.66
N VAL A 109 2.59 -1.34 -9.17
CA VAL A 109 2.82 -1.52 -7.72
C VAL A 109 3.52 -0.31 -7.10
N GLU A 110 4.56 0.22 -7.73
CA GLU A 110 5.29 1.41 -7.24
C GLU A 110 4.37 2.64 -7.17
N GLU A 111 3.57 2.89 -8.20
CA GLU A 111 2.59 3.99 -8.21
C GLU A 111 1.48 3.78 -7.16
N CYS A 112 1.02 2.55 -6.98
CA CYS A 112 0.06 2.20 -5.94
C CYS A 112 0.63 2.46 -4.54
N ARG A 113 1.89 2.07 -4.27
CA ARG A 113 2.58 2.34 -2.99
C ARG A 113 2.75 3.83 -2.74
N TYR A 114 3.17 4.60 -3.75
CA TYR A 114 3.27 6.07 -3.67
C TYR A 114 1.93 6.70 -3.29
N ARG A 115 0.85 6.30 -3.97
CA ARG A 115 -0.49 6.83 -3.72
C ARG A 115 -1.05 6.41 -2.35
N ALA A 116 -0.84 5.15 -1.95
CA ALA A 116 -1.22 4.65 -0.63
C ALA A 116 -0.52 5.44 0.48
N LEU A 117 0.79 5.64 0.38
CA LEU A 117 1.54 6.44 1.33
C LEU A 117 1.08 7.92 1.33
N SER A 118 0.78 8.49 0.15
CA SER A 118 0.28 9.86 0.02
C SER A 118 -1.05 10.07 0.76
N VAL A 119 -1.98 9.11 0.65
CA VAL A 119 -3.26 9.12 1.38
C VAL A 119 -3.01 9.06 2.88
N ILE A 120 -2.19 8.11 3.32
CA ILE A 120 -1.86 7.91 4.75
C ILE A 120 -1.21 9.15 5.35
N MET A 121 -0.19 9.71 4.68
CA MET A 121 0.50 10.90 5.16
C MET A 121 -0.38 12.15 5.17
N SER A 122 -1.28 12.29 4.17
CA SER A 122 -2.26 13.38 4.15
C SER A 122 -3.22 13.29 5.33
N PHE A 123 -3.79 12.10 5.58
CA PHE A 123 -4.62 11.84 6.75
C PHE A 123 -3.86 12.12 8.05
N TRP A 124 -2.63 11.61 8.19
CA TRP A 124 -1.85 11.76 9.41
C TRP A 124 -1.54 13.23 9.71
N SER A 125 -1.10 13.99 8.71
CA SER A 125 -0.83 15.42 8.85
C SER A 125 -2.08 16.22 9.19
N GLN A 126 -3.20 15.98 8.50
CA GLN A 126 -4.46 16.67 8.78
C GLN A 126 -4.98 16.35 10.19
N SER A 127 -4.89 15.10 10.62
CA SER A 127 -5.36 14.67 11.95
C SER A 127 -4.57 15.27 13.12
N THR A 128 -3.31 15.64 12.87
CA THR A 128 -2.37 16.13 13.91
C THR A 128 -2.03 17.61 13.76
N GLY A 129 -2.41 18.25 12.64
CA GLY A 129 -1.96 19.60 12.28
C GLY A 129 -0.43 19.71 12.11
N THR A 130 0.26 18.59 11.85
CA THR A 130 1.72 18.51 11.87
C THR A 130 2.28 18.27 10.47
N SER A 131 3.38 18.92 10.12
CA SER A 131 4.04 18.73 8.81
C SER A 131 4.65 17.33 8.69
N TYR A 132 4.82 16.83 7.47
CA TYR A 132 5.35 15.49 7.22
C TYR A 132 6.73 15.32 7.87
N LYS A 133 7.64 16.27 7.66
CA LYS A 133 8.98 16.25 8.25
C LYS A 133 8.95 16.11 9.78
N LEU A 134 8.06 16.84 10.45
CA LEU A 134 7.95 16.77 11.91
C LEU A 134 7.31 15.45 12.37
N LEU A 135 6.29 14.96 11.66
CA LEU A 135 5.71 13.63 11.92
C LEU A 135 6.76 12.52 11.87
N LEU A 136 7.58 12.51 10.82
CA LEU A 136 8.63 11.51 10.64
C LEU A 136 9.68 11.58 11.75
N LYS A 137 10.08 12.79 12.15
CA LYS A 137 11.06 12.98 13.24
C LYS A 137 10.52 12.50 14.58
N GLN A 138 9.25 12.82 14.89
CA GLN A 138 8.63 12.45 16.16
C GLN A 138 8.23 10.97 16.22
N ASN A 139 7.90 10.36 15.07
CA ASN A 139 7.34 9.01 14.98
C ASN A 139 8.19 8.08 14.10
N ARG A 140 9.52 8.27 14.13
CA ARG A 140 10.48 7.56 13.27
C ARG A 140 10.23 6.06 13.20
N LYS A 141 10.11 5.39 14.35
CA LYS A 141 9.90 3.93 14.42
C LYS A 141 8.59 3.50 13.76
N PHE A 142 7.51 4.25 14.00
CA PHE A 142 6.22 3.98 13.37
C PHE A 142 6.32 4.14 11.85
N PHE A 143 6.97 5.20 11.38
CA PHE A 143 7.16 5.44 9.95
C PHE A 143 7.96 4.33 9.27
N ILE A 144 9.00 3.78 9.93
CA ILE A 144 9.75 2.62 9.44
C ILE A 144 8.82 1.42 9.25
N HIS A 145 8.01 1.08 10.27
CA HIS A 145 7.06 -0.02 10.14
C HIS A 145 5.99 0.23 9.07
N LEU A 146 5.55 1.48 8.90
CA LEU A 146 4.59 1.85 7.86
C LEU A 146 5.17 1.57 6.46
N LEU A 147 6.42 1.94 6.20
CA LEU A 147 7.07 1.67 4.92
C LEU A 147 7.17 0.17 4.65
N CYS A 148 7.58 -0.60 5.66
CA CYS A 148 7.65 -2.05 5.53
C CYS A 148 6.27 -2.68 5.31
N ALA A 149 5.22 -2.22 6.01
CA ALA A 149 3.85 -2.71 5.81
C ALA A 149 3.36 -2.43 4.39
N ILE A 150 3.55 -1.21 3.88
CA ILE A 150 3.19 -0.86 2.50
C ILE A 150 3.93 -1.75 1.48
N GLN A 151 5.23 -2.01 1.68
CA GLN A 151 5.97 -2.91 0.80
C GLN A 151 5.51 -4.36 0.87
N TRP A 152 5.19 -4.83 2.08
CA TRP A 152 4.76 -6.21 2.34
C TRP A 152 3.38 -6.48 1.73
N HIS A 153 2.45 -5.58 1.97
CA HIS A 153 1.04 -5.76 1.62
C HIS A 153 0.68 -5.34 0.19
N ILE A 154 1.45 -4.42 -0.39
CA ILE A 154 1.28 -3.97 -1.77
C ILE A 154 2.51 -4.42 -2.55
N HIS A 155 2.45 -5.50 -3.33
CA HIS A 155 3.66 -6.07 -3.96
C HIS A 155 3.43 -6.67 -5.35
N GLU A 156 4.54 -6.87 -6.06
CA GLU A 156 4.53 -7.45 -7.40
C GLU A 156 4.23 -8.95 -7.34
N ASN A 157 3.09 -9.35 -7.90
CA ASN A 157 2.68 -10.74 -7.94
C ASN A 157 1.66 -11.02 -9.05
N GLU A 158 1.51 -12.29 -9.41
CA GLU A 158 0.50 -12.73 -10.36
C GLU A 158 -0.68 -13.36 -9.64
N ALA A 159 -1.87 -12.81 -9.84
CA ALA A 159 -3.04 -13.12 -9.03
C ALA A 159 -3.49 -14.59 -9.09
N LEU A 160 -3.52 -15.22 -10.27
CA LEU A 160 -4.08 -16.55 -10.41
C LEU A 160 -3.24 -17.60 -9.70
N SER A 161 -1.92 -17.48 -9.80
CA SER A 161 -0.99 -18.34 -9.06
C SER A 161 -0.92 -17.99 -7.59
N ALA A 162 -0.91 -16.71 -7.22
CA ALA A 162 -0.83 -16.29 -5.82
C ALA A 162 -2.03 -16.75 -4.97
N LEU A 163 -3.21 -16.86 -5.59
CA LEU A 163 -4.46 -17.32 -4.95
C LEU A 163 -4.69 -18.83 -5.03
N SER A 164 -3.70 -19.59 -5.51
CA SER A 164 -3.83 -21.03 -5.69
C SER A 164 -2.78 -21.79 -4.91
N ASP A 165 -3.08 -23.04 -4.57
CA ASP A 165 -2.12 -23.91 -3.89
C ASP A 165 -0.96 -24.29 -4.81
N GLU A 166 0.16 -24.70 -4.22
CA GLU A 166 1.40 -25.04 -4.93
C GLU A 166 1.17 -26.00 -6.11
N GLY A 167 0.34 -27.04 -5.90
CA GLY A 167 0.02 -28.04 -6.93
C GLY A 167 -0.81 -27.53 -8.11
N GLN A 168 -1.53 -26.41 -7.95
CA GLN A 168 -2.36 -25.80 -9.00
C GLN A 168 -1.75 -24.51 -9.57
N SER A 169 -0.77 -23.90 -8.88
CA SER A 169 -0.14 -22.63 -9.25
C SER A 169 0.24 -22.50 -10.72
N LYS A 170 0.93 -23.50 -11.29
CA LYS A 170 1.30 -23.52 -12.72
C LYS A 170 0.08 -23.57 -13.63
N LYS A 171 -0.89 -24.42 -13.33
CA LYS A 171 -2.12 -24.53 -14.12
C LYS A 171 -2.93 -23.22 -14.08
N SER A 172 -3.00 -22.57 -12.92
CA SER A 172 -3.68 -21.29 -12.74
C SER A 172 -3.00 -20.17 -13.52
N ALA A 173 -1.69 -20.01 -13.37
CA ALA A 173 -0.91 -18.99 -14.08
C ALA A 173 -0.99 -19.16 -15.61
N SER A 174 -1.00 -20.41 -16.08
CA SER A 174 -1.03 -20.74 -17.51
C SER A 174 -2.35 -20.41 -18.22
N LYS A 175 -3.34 -19.88 -17.52
CA LYS A 175 -4.56 -19.32 -18.15
C LYS A 175 -4.28 -18.04 -18.94
N THR A 176 -3.13 -17.41 -18.72
CA THR A 176 -2.68 -16.25 -19.49
C THR A 176 -1.21 -16.42 -19.91
N ASP A 177 -0.83 -15.80 -21.02
CA ASP A 177 0.56 -15.80 -21.48
C ASP A 177 1.47 -15.07 -20.47
N LEU A 178 0.96 -13.98 -19.89
CA LEU A 178 1.69 -13.19 -18.92
C LEU A 178 1.91 -13.97 -17.62
N GLY A 179 0.87 -14.66 -17.13
CA GLY A 179 0.99 -15.51 -15.95
C GLY A 179 1.91 -16.71 -16.17
N SER A 180 1.86 -17.34 -17.36
CA SER A 180 2.82 -18.37 -17.76
C SER A 180 4.27 -17.89 -17.65
N LYS A 181 4.56 -16.69 -18.16
CA LYS A 181 5.91 -16.08 -18.10
C LYS A 181 6.31 -15.75 -16.66
N TRP A 182 5.38 -15.19 -15.88
CA TRP A 182 5.60 -14.84 -14.49
C TRP A 182 6.03 -16.05 -13.67
N ILE A 183 5.23 -17.12 -13.66
CA ILE A 183 5.49 -18.25 -12.75
C ILE A 183 6.78 -19.00 -13.12
N ASN A 184 7.16 -19.01 -14.40
CA ASN A 184 8.41 -19.60 -14.84
C ASN A 184 9.64 -18.80 -14.39
N THR A 185 9.50 -17.47 -14.26
CA THR A 185 10.60 -16.57 -13.86
C THR A 185 10.67 -16.40 -12.34
N ASN A 186 9.52 -16.13 -11.71
CA ASN A 186 9.41 -15.72 -10.32
C ASN A 186 9.03 -16.86 -9.37
N LYS A 187 8.70 -18.04 -9.90
CA LYS A 187 8.10 -19.17 -9.19
C LYS A 187 6.74 -18.80 -8.58
N HIS A 188 6.11 -19.77 -7.93
CA HIS A 188 4.89 -19.52 -7.18
C HIS A 188 5.21 -18.71 -5.91
N ARG A 189 4.46 -17.63 -5.69
CA ARG A 189 4.53 -16.78 -4.50
C ARG A 189 3.12 -16.68 -3.90
N PRO A 190 2.73 -17.60 -3.00
CA PRO A 190 1.39 -17.62 -2.43
C PRO A 190 1.13 -16.35 -1.61
N LEU A 191 -0.11 -15.87 -1.63
CA LEU A 191 -0.57 -14.86 -0.70
C LEU A 191 -0.93 -15.53 0.64
N ASP A 192 -0.47 -14.92 1.73
CA ASP A 192 -0.83 -15.31 3.09
C ASP A 192 -1.36 -14.07 3.81
N PHE A 193 -2.69 -13.97 3.91
CA PHE A 193 -3.36 -12.83 4.52
C PHE A 193 -3.15 -12.74 6.04
N GLU A 194 -2.76 -13.84 6.69
CA GLU A 194 -2.50 -13.90 8.13
C GLU A 194 -1.06 -13.47 8.44
N LEU A 195 -0.12 -13.74 7.53
CA LEU A 195 1.27 -13.29 7.65
C LEU A 195 1.44 -11.82 7.28
N THR A 196 0.86 -10.94 8.09
CA THR A 196 1.05 -9.49 7.98
C THR A 196 2.51 -9.10 8.27
N TRP A 197 2.93 -7.89 7.88
CA TRP A 197 4.23 -7.34 8.27
C TRP A 197 4.43 -7.36 9.79
N CYS A 198 3.39 -7.00 10.56
CA CYS A 198 3.44 -7.04 12.01
C CYS A 198 3.75 -8.45 12.51
N GLU A 199 3.03 -9.46 12.01
CA GLU A 199 3.23 -10.85 12.39
C GLU A 199 4.64 -11.33 12.02
N TYR A 200 5.08 -11.10 10.78
CA TYR A 200 6.43 -11.42 10.33
C TYR A 200 7.52 -10.77 11.20
N PHE A 201 7.38 -9.48 11.51
CA PHE A 201 8.35 -8.76 12.34
C PHE A 201 8.39 -9.32 13.78
N GLN A 202 7.23 -9.62 14.38
CA GLN A 202 7.15 -10.21 15.72
C GLN A 202 7.78 -11.61 15.76
N GLN A 203 7.57 -12.43 14.73
CA GLN A 203 8.24 -13.73 14.61
C GLN A 203 9.76 -13.57 14.55
N GLY A 204 10.27 -12.60 13.79
CA GLY A 204 11.70 -12.27 13.74
C GLY A 204 12.26 -11.93 15.12
N LEU A 205 11.57 -11.09 15.89
CA LEU A 205 11.96 -10.75 17.26
C LEU A 205 11.96 -11.97 18.19
N LYS A 206 10.89 -12.77 18.14
CA LYS A 206 10.72 -13.97 18.99
C LYS A 206 11.86 -14.97 18.79
N HIS A 207 12.27 -15.17 17.54
CA HIS A 207 13.32 -16.13 17.19
C HIS A 207 14.72 -15.51 17.09
N LYS A 208 14.86 -14.21 17.41
CA LYS A 208 16.13 -13.48 17.43
C LYS A 208 16.85 -13.44 16.07
N TYR A 209 16.10 -13.42 14.97
CA TYR A 209 16.65 -13.19 13.63
C TYR A 209 16.65 -11.70 13.30
N LYS A 210 17.62 -11.27 12.49
CA LYS A 210 17.65 -9.90 11.97
C LYS A 210 16.57 -9.75 10.87
N VAL A 211 15.63 -8.82 11.07
CA VAL A 211 14.61 -8.49 10.06
C VAL A 211 15.19 -7.47 9.09
N ILE A 212 15.69 -7.94 7.95
CA ILE A 212 16.49 -7.12 7.02
C ILE A 212 15.69 -5.95 6.46
N GLU A 213 14.41 -6.16 6.17
CA GLU A 213 13.48 -5.17 5.64
C GLU A 213 13.35 -3.97 6.60
N PHE A 214 13.25 -4.24 7.91
CA PHE A 214 13.19 -3.19 8.93
C PHE A 214 14.50 -2.40 8.99
N GLU A 215 15.63 -3.09 8.91
CA GLU A 215 16.96 -2.48 9.00
C GLU A 215 17.27 -1.60 7.78
N ARG A 216 16.85 -2.06 6.59
CA ARG A 216 16.93 -1.27 5.35
C ARG A 216 16.02 -0.05 5.40
N ALA A 217 14.75 -0.22 5.82
CA ALA A 217 13.83 0.90 6.02
C ALA A 217 14.34 1.89 7.07
N SER A 218 14.94 1.41 8.16
CA SER A 218 15.56 2.24 9.19
C SER A 218 16.69 3.09 8.62
N SER A 219 17.61 2.48 7.88
CA SER A 219 18.75 3.17 7.26
C SER A 219 18.30 4.20 6.21
N PHE A 220 17.26 3.86 5.44
CA PHE A 220 16.61 4.78 4.50
C PHE A 220 16.03 6.01 5.22
N VAL A 221 15.24 5.79 6.28
CA VAL A 221 14.62 6.88 7.05
C VAL A 221 15.67 7.76 7.73
N ASP A 222 16.77 7.18 8.22
CA ASP A 222 17.88 7.96 8.76
C ASP A 222 18.54 8.86 7.72
N SER A 223 18.78 8.32 6.52
CA SER A 223 19.35 9.08 5.40
C SER A 223 18.43 10.24 5.02
N LEU A 224 17.11 9.97 4.96
CA LEU A 224 16.08 10.96 4.68
C LEU A 224 16.04 12.08 5.74
N LEU A 225 16.06 11.74 7.03
CA LEU A 225 15.98 12.72 8.13
C LEU A 225 17.24 13.57 8.26
N THR A 226 18.39 13.02 7.90
CA THR A 226 19.70 13.70 7.97
C THR A 226 20.05 14.45 6.69
N GLY A 227 19.29 14.25 5.60
CA GLY A 227 19.57 14.85 4.29
C GLY A 227 20.83 14.29 3.63
N GLN A 228 21.25 13.07 4.01
CA GLN A 228 22.34 12.36 3.37
C GLN A 228 21.94 11.88 1.97
N GLU A 229 22.93 11.59 1.14
CA GLU A 229 22.69 11.00 -0.17
C GLU A 229 22.00 9.63 -0.03
N ILE A 230 20.89 9.44 -0.74
CA ILE A 230 20.09 8.22 -0.69
C ILE A 230 20.39 7.39 -1.94
N LYS A 231 21.19 6.33 -1.77
CA LYS A 231 21.56 5.37 -2.84
C LYS A 231 21.34 3.93 -2.36
N GLY A 232 20.88 3.05 -3.25
CA GLY A 232 20.67 1.64 -2.94
C GLY A 232 19.43 1.36 -2.09
N PHE A 233 18.42 2.24 -2.16
CA PHE A 233 17.12 2.13 -1.48
C PHE A 233 15.95 2.23 -2.47
N GLU A 234 16.13 1.68 -3.68
CA GLU A 234 15.19 1.77 -4.78
C GLU A 234 13.79 1.24 -4.39
N GLU A 235 13.72 0.27 -3.48
CA GLU A 235 12.46 -0.25 -2.96
C GLU A 235 11.64 0.77 -2.17
N PHE A 236 12.27 1.82 -1.62
CA PHE A 236 11.63 2.92 -0.89
C PHE A 236 11.52 4.22 -1.71
N SER A 237 11.81 4.18 -3.01
CA SER A 237 11.70 5.33 -3.92
C SER A 237 10.33 6.01 -3.85
N PHE A 238 9.26 5.22 -3.76
CA PHE A 238 7.90 5.73 -3.58
C PHE A 238 7.75 6.66 -2.37
N ALA A 239 8.52 6.46 -1.30
CA ALA A 239 8.46 7.29 -0.10
C ALA A 239 9.19 8.62 -0.27
N LEU A 240 10.31 8.63 -1.01
CA LEU A 240 11.02 9.87 -1.34
C LEU A 240 10.10 10.85 -2.06
N GLU A 241 9.40 10.37 -3.08
CA GLU A 241 8.50 11.20 -3.89
C GLU A 241 7.41 11.86 -3.04
N VAL A 242 6.77 11.12 -2.12
CA VAL A 242 5.71 11.67 -1.25
C VAL A 242 6.22 12.80 -0.36
N ILE A 243 7.43 12.64 0.16
CA ILE A 243 7.99 13.54 1.17
C ILE A 243 8.58 14.77 0.49
N SER A 244 9.31 14.59 -0.61
CA SER A 244 9.97 15.67 -1.35
C SER A 244 8.99 16.62 -2.05
N ILE A 245 7.87 16.11 -2.60
CA ILE A 245 6.92 16.95 -3.37
C ILE A 245 6.14 17.91 -2.47
N ARG A 246 5.86 17.53 -1.23
CA ARG A 246 4.98 18.32 -0.34
C ARG A 246 5.71 19.27 0.59
N ASP A 247 7.02 19.14 0.75
CA ASP A 247 7.85 20.16 1.42
C ASP A 247 8.03 21.44 0.58
N VAL A 248 7.74 21.41 -0.74
CA VAL A 248 7.82 22.59 -1.62
C VAL A 248 6.54 23.46 -1.59
N ARG A 249 5.41 22.92 -1.10
CA ARG A 249 4.10 23.63 -1.11
C ARG A 249 3.76 24.36 0.18
N VAL A 250 4.70 24.41 1.14
CA VAL A 250 4.55 25.17 2.39
C VAL A 250 5.71 26.15 2.51
N ALA A 251 5.69 27.16 1.63
CA ALA A 251 6.49 28.38 1.74
C ALA A 251 5.57 29.56 1.42
#